data_AF-A0A261S8I7-F1
#
_entry.id   AF-A0A261S8I7-F1
#
_cell.length_a   1.000
_cell.length_b   1.000
_cell.length_c   1.000
_cell.angle_alpha   90.00
_cell.angle_beta   90.00
_cell.angle_gamma   90.00
#
_symmetry.space_group_name_H-M   'P 1'
#
loop_
_entity.id
_entity.type
_entity.pdbx_description
1 polymer ?
#
loop_
_entity_poly.entity_id
_entity_poly.type
_entity_poly.pdbx_seq_one_letter_code
_entity_poly.pdbx_strand_id
1 'polypeptide(L)' 'MKTQIAFKRNDGSDGVALVNGNVTDPAQAKQALADQLSLPAAERGDNSADTVDARLRLGGIDPQSVKGTHISE' A
#
# COMPACT_ATOMS: atom_id res chain seq x y z
N MET A 1 4.76 -15.38 9.61
CA MET A 1 4.81 -15.08 8.16
C MET A 1 4.74 -13.58 7.96
N LYS A 2 5.65 -13.02 7.15
CA LYS A 2 5.68 -11.60 6.82
C LYS A 2 5.41 -11.42 5.33
N THR A 3 4.93 -10.25 4.96
CA THR A 3 4.80 -9.87 3.54
C THR A 3 5.63 -8.62 3.31
N GLN A 4 6.47 -8.66 2.28
CA GLN A 4 7.20 -7.50 1.80
C GLN A 4 6.37 -6.82 0.72
N ILE A 5 6.08 -5.53 0.90
CA ILE A 5 5.35 -4.73 -0.06
C ILE A 5 6.32 -3.77 -0.73
N ALA A 6 6.59 -3.99 -2.01
CA ALA A 6 7.34 -3.06 -2.84
C ALA A 6 6.38 -2.06 -3.50
N PHE A 7 6.76 -0.80 -3.59
CA PHE A 7 5.97 0.27 -4.20
C PHE A 7 6.87 1.34 -4.83
N LYS A 8 6.33 2.12 -5.76
CA LYS A 8 7.00 3.29 -6.33
C LYS A 8 6.37 4.57 -5.83
N ARG A 9 7.19 5.59 -5.60
CA ARG A 9 6.73 6.94 -5.31
C ARG A 9 6.59 7.76 -6.59
N ASN A 10 5.71 8.74 -6.57
CA ASN A 10 5.50 9.69 -7.68
C ASN A 10 6.74 10.55 -7.96
N ASP A 11 7.64 10.67 -6.98
CA ASP A 11 8.95 11.31 -7.11
C ASP A 11 9.98 10.45 -7.88
N GLY A 12 9.60 9.23 -8.27
CA GLY A 12 10.45 8.29 -9.00
C GLY A 12 11.32 7.39 -8.11
N SER A 13 11.27 7.58 -6.79
CA SER A 13 11.98 6.74 -5.82
C SER A 13 11.20 5.46 -5.49
N ASP A 14 11.91 4.34 -5.39
CA ASP A 14 11.36 3.04 -4.99
C ASP A 14 11.29 2.92 -3.45
N GLY A 15 10.28 2.22 -2.95
CA GLY A 15 10.04 1.99 -1.53
C GLY A 15 9.68 0.54 -1.22
N VAL A 16 10.02 0.11 -0.01
CA VAL A 16 9.70 -1.22 0.51
C VAL A 16 9.16 -1.09 1.92
N ALA A 17 8.03 -1.74 2.20
CA ALA A 17 7.45 -1.87 3.53
C ALA A 17 7.35 -3.34 3.93
N LEU A 18 7.67 -3.66 5.17
CA LEU A 18 7.47 -4.99 5.75
C LEU A 18 6.19 -4.96 6.58
N VAL A 19 5.21 -5.75 6.19
CA VAL A 19 3.96 -5.91 6.94
C VAL A 19 3.91 -7.28 7.59
N ASN A 20 3.39 -7.33 8.81
CA ASN A 20 3.18 -8.60 9.51
C ASN A 20 1.86 -9.22 9.03
N GLY A 21 1.88 -10.51 8.70
CA GLY A 21 0.72 -11.23 8.21
C GLY A 21 0.85 -11.70 6.76
N ASN A 22 -0.14 -12.48 6.35
CA ASN A 22 -0.23 -13.02 5.00
C ASN A 22 -1.13 -12.11 4.16
N VAL A 23 -0.52 -11.33 3.27
CA VAL A 23 -1.26 -10.43 2.37
C VAL A 23 -1.29 -11.07 0.99
N THR A 24 -2.35 -11.80 0.69
CA THR A 24 -2.55 -12.48 -0.59
C THR A 24 -3.17 -11.60 -1.65
N ASP A 25 -3.96 -10.60 -1.23
CA ASP A 25 -4.73 -9.77 -2.15
C ASP A 25 -4.05 -8.41 -2.40
N PRO A 26 -4.00 -7.92 -3.64
CA PRO A 26 -3.40 -6.62 -3.96
C PRO A 26 -4.09 -5.44 -3.25
N ALA A 27 -5.41 -5.48 -3.02
CA ALA A 27 -6.11 -4.45 -2.26
C ALA A 27 -5.72 -4.50 -0.78
N GLN A 28 -5.55 -5.69 -0.20
CA GLN A 28 -5.00 -5.83 1.15
C GLN A 28 -3.56 -5.29 1.25
N ALA A 29 -2.72 -5.49 0.22
CA ALA A 29 -1.35 -4.95 0.21
C ALA A 29 -1.36 -3.42 0.20
N LYS A 30 -2.17 -2.81 -0.65
CA LYS A 30 -2.33 -1.37 -0.69
C LYS A 30 -2.81 -0.82 0.65
N GLN A 31 -3.78 -1.48 1.29
CA GLN A 31 -4.32 -1.05 2.57
C GLN A 31 -3.30 -1.19 3.70
N ALA A 32 -2.61 -2.33 3.78
CA ALA A 32 -1.56 -2.57 4.77
C ALA A 32 -0.39 -1.58 4.61
N LEU A 33 -0.03 -1.24 3.37
CA LEU A 33 0.98 -0.22 3.08
C LEU A 33 0.53 1.17 3.54
N ALA A 34 -0.70 1.57 3.21
CA ALA A 34 -1.25 2.86 3.61
C ALA A 34 -1.33 3.00 5.14
N ASP A 35 -1.67 1.91 5.84
CA ASP A 35 -1.70 1.83 7.30
C ASP A 35 -0.29 1.91 7.91
N GLN A 36 0.65 1.13 7.40
CA GLN A 36 2.06 1.13 7.82
C GLN A 36 2.72 2.52 7.69
N LEU A 37 2.37 3.25 6.64
CA LEU A 37 2.86 4.61 6.38
C LEU A 37 2.02 5.69 7.07
N SER A 38 0.99 5.29 7.83
CA SER A 38 0.07 6.19 8.53
C SER A 38 -0.48 7.29 7.62
N LEU A 39 -0.76 6.95 6.36
CA LEU A 39 -1.26 7.91 5.39
C LEU A 39 -2.65 8.38 5.80
N PRO A 40 -2.93 9.69 5.76
CA PRO A 40 -4.25 10.20 6.10
C PRO A 40 -5.31 9.56 5.21
N ALA A 41 -6.52 9.38 5.74
CA ALA A 41 -7.64 8.94 4.92
C ALA A 41 -7.92 10.00 3.84
N ALA A 42 -8.22 9.56 2.60
CA ALA A 42 -8.73 10.48 1.60
C ALA A 42 -10.11 10.96 2.09
N GLU A 43 -10.32 12.27 2.07
CA GLU A 43 -11.57 12.92 2.51
C GLU A 43 -12.77 12.20 1.86
N ARG A 44 -13.72 11.84 2.73
CA ARG A 44 -14.74 10.82 2.53
C ARG A 44 -15.69 11.17 1.39
N GLY A 45 -15.54 10.50 0.26
CA GLY A 45 -16.47 10.56 -0.87
C GLY A 45 -16.47 9.26 -1.66
N ASP A 46 -17.25 8.29 -1.18
CA ASP A 46 -17.67 7.06 -1.88
C ASP A 46 -16.59 6.01 -2.27
N ASN A 47 -16.93 4.74 -2.03
CA ASN A 47 -16.25 3.50 -2.47
C ASN A 47 -14.83 3.21 -1.94
N SER A 48 -14.76 2.23 -1.03
CA SER A 48 -13.59 1.80 -0.26
C SER A 48 -12.34 1.38 -1.06
N ALA A 49 -12.50 0.96 -2.32
CA ALA A 49 -11.38 0.58 -3.19
C ALA A 49 -10.66 1.80 -3.78
N ASP A 50 -11.42 2.83 -4.19
CA ASP A 50 -10.85 4.09 -4.69
C ASP A 50 -10.20 4.87 -3.53
N THR A 51 -10.75 4.74 -2.32
CA THR A 51 -10.25 5.41 -1.13
C THR A 51 -8.79 5.04 -0.80
N VAL A 52 -8.39 3.76 -0.86
CA VAL A 52 -7.01 3.36 -0.54
C VAL A 52 -6.03 3.81 -1.63
N ASP A 53 -6.41 3.69 -2.90
CA ASP A 53 -5.58 4.16 -4.01
C ASP A 53 -5.39 5.69 -3.94
N ALA A 54 -6.46 6.43 -3.59
CA ALA A 54 -6.38 7.86 -3.33
C ALA A 54 -5.45 8.18 -2.14
N ARG A 55 -5.53 7.43 -1.03
CA ARG A 55 -4.62 7.60 0.13
C ARG A 55 -3.17 7.40 -0.25
N LEU A 56 -2.86 6.35 -1.02
CA LEU A 56 -1.51 6.08 -1.51
C LEU A 56 -1.02 7.24 -2.39
N ARG A 57 -1.85 7.70 -3.34
CA ARG A 57 -1.50 8.84 -4.20
C ARG A 57 -1.28 10.14 -3.41
N LEU A 58 -2.09 10.41 -2.38
CA LEU A 58 -1.91 11.54 -1.47
C LEU A 58 -0.58 11.44 -0.69
N GLY A 59 -0.17 10.22 -0.34
CA GLY A 59 1.15 9.92 0.22
C GLY A 59 2.29 9.95 -0.81
N GLY A 60 2.02 10.32 -2.05
CA GLY A 60 3.00 10.33 -3.14
C GLY A 60 3.41 8.93 -3.61
N ILE A 61 2.53 7.93 -3.50
CA ILE A 61 2.78 6.54 -3.90
C ILE A 61 1.90 6.18 -5.08
N ASP A 62 2.47 5.48 -6.05
CA ASP A 62 1.73 4.93 -7.16
C ASP A 62 1.06 3.60 -6.75
N PRO A 63 -0.29 3.55 -6.70
CA PRO A 63 -1.01 2.36 -6.25
C PRO A 63 -0.88 1.18 -7.21
N GLN A 64 -0.64 1.42 -8.50
CA GLN A 64 -0.51 0.36 -9.51
C GLN A 64 0.85 -0.35 -9.41
N SER A 65 1.85 0.32 -8.85
CA SER A 65 3.19 -0.21 -8.59
C SER A 65 3.28 -1.05 -7.31
N VAL A 66 2.22 -1.09 -6.49
CA VAL A 66 2.21 -1.85 -5.23
C VAL A 66 2.19 -3.35 -5.50
N LYS A 67 3.20 -4.07 -5.00
CA LYS A 67 3.31 -5.53 -5.10
C LYS A 67 3.65 -6.15 -3.76
N GLY A 68 2.78 -7.04 -3.28
CA GLY A 68 3.04 -7.89 -2.12
C GLY A 68 3.81 -9.15 -2.53
N THR A 69 4.93 -9.39 -1.85
CA THR A 69 5.76 -10.60 -1.99
C THR A 69 5.83 -11.29 -0.63
N HIS A 70 5.40 -12.54 -0.57
CA HIS A 70 5.39 -13.30 0.67
C HIS A 70 6.81 -13.71 1.03
N ILE A 71 7.21 -13.44 2.28
CA ILE A 71 8.49 -13.85 2.82
C ILE A 71 8.19 -14.72 4.06
N SER A 72 8.25 -16.02 3.83
CA SER A 72 8.15 -17.04 4.87
C SER A 72 9.53 -17.20 5.52
N GLU A 73 9.56 -17.12 6.85
CA GLU A 73 10.63 -17.65 7.70
C GLU A 73 10.06 -18.87 8.42
#